data_AF-A0A543IP20-F1
#
_entry.id   AF-A0A543IP20-F1
#
_cell.length_a   1.000
_cell.length_b   1.000
_cell.length_c   1.000
_cell.angle_alpha   90.00
_cell.angle_beta   90.00
_cell.angle_gamma   90.00
#
_symmetry.space_group_name_H-M   'P 1'
#
loop_
_entity.id
_entity.type
_entity.pdbx_description
1 polymer ?
#
loop_
_entity_poly.entity_id
_entity_poly.type
_entity_poly.pdbx_seq_one_letter_code
_entity_poly.pdbx_strand_id
1 'polypeptide(L)'
;MTLGIRYAARSDVGMLREGNEDSAYAGAHLLAVADGMGGHVGGEIASAAAIEALRPLDKDLPASELLAALEHTVKAANDNLHRIVESDPALQGMGTTLTAMLWAGNQVALVHIGDSRAYLLRDGSLFQITHDHTLVQSLVDEGRISPDEAASHPQRSLLLRALDGRGEVDPDLSLREAQVGDRYLLCSDGLSGVVTAETIFQVLTDVDDPEQAVRQLIDLANRGGGPDNITCVVADVIDLDRHPPTGGPGQAVGAAANTKPPELPGGGPGANTTVQDTPAGRAAQLRDTRPQPPVAVDEMPPPPAPAPMGDPMGPPPGAAQQAPAPPPRRGGLRRWTWLVVVAGVVVVGVVAGGFVLLQNVRNGYYIGEEGGRVVLYRGTTQEVPGLNLSRKEKKQPTPPIMVADLPQDLQQQVRETYTVDGPEQAWKALESAVCKYSLVESGGKVAIVRGRGQDNCRQTTVQTSDIPVGELPGSDATAIGKGEMTFIGQAAAEEKLRELSTRRDQCRSPDPRIQDCPSNGGKS
;
A
#
# COMPACT_ATOMS: atom_id res chain seq x y z
N MET A 1 -0.18 8.11 32.91
CA MET A 1 -1.22 8.08 31.86
C MET A 1 -1.43 6.64 31.53
N THR A 2 -2.64 6.16 31.77
CA THR A 2 -3.03 4.78 31.53
C THR A 2 -3.54 4.71 30.10
N LEU A 3 -2.81 4.03 29.21
CA LEU A 3 -3.19 3.93 27.80
C LEU A 3 -4.15 2.76 27.57
N GLY A 4 -5.04 2.93 26.62
CA GLY A 4 -5.90 1.86 26.11
C GLY A 4 -6.32 2.15 24.68
N ILE A 5 -7.14 1.26 24.14
CA ILE A 5 -7.58 1.36 22.75
C ILE A 5 -9.11 1.38 22.65
N ARG A 6 -9.63 2.26 21.79
CA ARG A 6 -11.00 2.22 21.30
C ARG A 6 -11.00 1.64 19.90
N TYR A 7 -11.70 0.55 19.68
CA TYR A 7 -11.59 -0.22 18.45
C TYR A 7 -12.94 -0.59 17.85
N ALA A 8 -12.91 -0.92 16.56
CA ALA A 8 -14.00 -1.59 15.85
C ALA A 8 -13.42 -2.58 14.85
N ALA A 9 -14.12 -3.71 14.66
CA ALA A 9 -13.78 -4.72 13.68
C ALA A 9 -14.99 -4.97 12.77
N ARG A 10 -14.74 -5.17 11.48
CA ARG A 10 -15.79 -5.56 10.54
C ARG A 10 -15.20 -6.45 9.45
N SER A 11 -16.02 -7.38 8.99
CA SER A 11 -15.69 -8.31 7.92
C SER A 11 -16.90 -8.46 7.00
N ASP A 12 -16.65 -8.54 5.70
CA ASP A 12 -17.63 -8.64 4.63
C ASP A 12 -17.19 -9.68 3.61
N VAL A 13 -18.13 -10.47 3.09
CA VAL A 13 -17.84 -11.52 2.10
C VAL A 13 -17.31 -10.91 0.78
N GLY A 14 -17.62 -9.64 0.51
CA GLY A 14 -17.41 -9.03 -0.79
C GLY A 14 -18.51 -9.40 -1.78
N MET A 15 -18.27 -9.12 -3.05
CA MET A 15 -19.26 -9.24 -4.12
C MET A 15 -19.07 -10.48 -5.00
N LEU A 16 -17.86 -11.08 -4.99
CA LEU A 16 -17.51 -12.18 -5.89
C LEU A 16 -17.29 -13.53 -5.19
N ARG A 17 -17.07 -13.56 -3.88
CA ARG A 17 -16.84 -14.79 -3.12
C ARG A 17 -18.16 -15.39 -2.62
N GLU A 18 -18.22 -16.71 -2.47
CA GLU A 18 -19.43 -17.42 -1.96
C GLU A 18 -19.48 -17.51 -0.43
N GLY A 19 -18.32 -17.39 0.23
CA GLY A 19 -18.16 -17.48 1.67
C GLY A 19 -17.06 -16.54 2.16
N ASN A 20 -16.95 -16.41 3.48
CA ASN A 20 -15.94 -15.57 4.11
C ASN A 20 -14.87 -16.45 4.75
N GLU A 21 -13.68 -16.43 4.17
CA GLU A 21 -12.51 -17.14 4.67
C GLU A 21 -11.64 -16.24 5.58
N ASP A 22 -11.95 -14.95 5.68
CA ASP A 22 -11.27 -14.05 6.62
C ASP A 22 -11.79 -14.22 8.05
N SER A 23 -10.90 -14.01 9.01
CA SER A 23 -11.22 -13.88 10.43
C SER A 23 -10.52 -12.67 11.04
N ALA A 24 -11.18 -12.00 11.98
CA ALA A 24 -10.53 -10.98 12.79
C ALA A 24 -11.04 -10.96 14.23
N TYR A 25 -10.22 -10.40 15.11
CA TYR A 25 -10.53 -10.18 16.51
C TYR A 25 -10.09 -8.78 16.95
N ALA A 26 -10.92 -8.12 17.75
CA ALA A 26 -10.57 -6.86 18.39
C ALA A 26 -11.01 -6.90 19.86
N GLY A 27 -10.04 -6.73 20.75
CA GLY A 27 -10.19 -6.75 22.19
C GLY A 27 -9.45 -5.59 22.85
N ALA A 28 -9.46 -5.55 24.18
CA ALA A 28 -8.86 -4.44 24.95
C ALA A 28 -7.33 -4.38 24.86
N HIS A 29 -6.70 -5.52 24.59
CA HIS A 29 -5.25 -5.69 24.51
C HIS A 29 -4.81 -6.30 23.17
N LEU A 30 -5.68 -6.99 22.44
CA LEU A 30 -5.33 -7.73 21.23
C LEU A 30 -6.17 -7.28 20.02
N LEU A 31 -5.50 -6.98 18.91
CA LEU A 31 -6.11 -6.86 17.58
C LEU A 31 -5.47 -7.91 16.66
N ALA A 32 -6.27 -8.58 15.83
CA ALA A 32 -5.76 -9.56 14.88
C ALA A 32 -6.63 -9.65 13.63
N VAL A 33 -6.00 -9.85 12.47
CA VAL A 33 -6.62 -10.17 11.18
C VAL A 33 -5.89 -11.36 10.57
N ALA A 34 -6.64 -12.30 10.03
CA ALA A 34 -6.16 -13.49 9.35
C ALA A 34 -7.01 -13.72 8.10
N ASP A 35 -6.34 -13.80 6.94
CA ASP A 35 -6.95 -14.06 5.64
C ASP A 35 -6.75 -15.53 5.30
N GLY A 36 -7.84 -16.27 5.15
CA GLY A 36 -7.84 -17.71 4.99
C GLY A 36 -7.75 -18.12 3.52
N MET A 37 -6.87 -19.06 3.21
CA MET A 37 -6.73 -19.66 1.89
C MET A 37 -6.78 -21.19 1.98
N GLY A 38 -7.22 -21.86 0.91
CA GLY A 38 -7.22 -23.32 0.89
C GLY A 38 -8.21 -24.01 -0.04
N GLY A 39 -9.06 -23.27 -0.75
CA GLY A 39 -10.17 -23.85 -1.50
C GLY A 39 -11.23 -24.48 -0.59
N HIS A 40 -12.41 -24.81 -1.14
CA HIS A 40 -13.58 -25.28 -0.38
C HIS A 40 -13.72 -24.61 1.02
N VAL A 41 -13.55 -25.35 2.11
CA VAL A 41 -13.77 -24.90 3.51
C VAL A 41 -12.44 -24.70 4.26
N GLY A 42 -11.30 -24.89 3.59
CA GLY A 42 -9.98 -24.90 4.23
C GLY A 42 -9.55 -23.53 4.76
N GLY A 43 -9.84 -22.46 4.02
CA GLY A 43 -9.49 -21.09 4.43
C GLY A 43 -10.25 -20.64 5.68
N GLU A 44 -11.56 -20.87 5.73
CA GLU A 44 -12.42 -20.59 6.90
C GLU A 44 -11.86 -21.24 8.18
N ILE A 45 -11.49 -22.53 8.09
CA ILE A 45 -10.95 -23.28 9.23
C ILE A 45 -9.58 -22.72 9.65
N ALA A 46 -8.71 -22.44 8.68
CA ALA A 46 -7.36 -21.98 8.96
C ALA A 46 -7.34 -20.61 9.65
N SER A 47 -8.05 -19.61 9.10
CA SER A 47 -8.08 -18.26 9.67
C SER A 47 -8.77 -18.23 11.04
N ALA A 48 -9.87 -18.99 11.20
CA ALA A 48 -10.56 -19.09 12.48
C ALA A 48 -9.65 -19.73 13.54
N ALA A 49 -8.97 -20.83 13.22
CA ALA A 49 -8.06 -21.50 14.15
C ALA A 49 -6.88 -20.60 14.58
N ALA A 50 -6.36 -19.75 13.68
CA ALA A 50 -5.33 -18.78 14.02
C ALA A 50 -5.84 -17.72 15.01
N ILE A 51 -7.01 -17.12 14.73
CA ILE A 51 -7.61 -16.11 15.63
C ILE A 51 -7.99 -16.71 17.00
N GLU A 52 -8.53 -17.93 17.02
CA GLU A 52 -8.83 -18.67 18.26
C GLU A 52 -7.59 -18.86 19.14
N ALA A 53 -6.46 -19.21 18.52
CA ALA A 53 -5.21 -19.42 19.25
C ALA A 53 -4.71 -18.13 19.91
N LEU A 54 -4.92 -16.96 19.28
CA LEU A 54 -4.46 -15.67 19.80
C LEU A 54 -5.39 -15.10 20.88
N ARG A 55 -6.70 -15.38 20.84
CA ARG A 55 -7.69 -14.78 21.76
C ARG A 55 -7.30 -14.80 23.25
N PRO A 56 -6.71 -15.88 23.81
CA PRO A 56 -6.29 -15.90 25.22
C PRO A 56 -5.21 -14.89 25.60
N LEU A 57 -4.60 -14.22 24.62
CA LEU A 57 -3.66 -13.11 24.82
C LEU A 57 -4.38 -11.77 25.06
N ASP A 58 -5.71 -11.67 24.86
CA ASP A 58 -6.48 -10.45 25.16
C ASP A 58 -6.66 -10.25 26.68
N LYS A 59 -5.55 -9.99 27.36
CA LYS A 59 -5.46 -9.79 28.80
C LYS A 59 -4.25 -8.92 29.09
N ASP A 60 -4.22 -8.38 30.30
CA ASP A 60 -3.08 -7.61 30.76
C ASP A 60 -1.85 -8.52 30.90
N LEU A 61 -0.79 -8.19 30.16
CA LEU A 61 0.49 -8.90 30.13
C LEU A 61 1.61 -7.88 30.35
N PRO A 62 2.72 -8.27 31.02
CA PRO A 62 3.85 -7.38 31.15
C PRO A 62 4.53 -7.17 29.78
N ALA A 63 4.97 -5.94 29.54
CA ALA A 63 5.66 -5.51 28.33
C ALA A 63 6.80 -6.45 27.88
N SER A 64 7.57 -6.99 28.82
CA SER A 64 8.68 -7.91 28.55
C SER A 64 8.27 -9.27 27.98
N GLU A 65 7.01 -9.67 28.14
CA GLU A 65 6.50 -10.97 27.69
C GLU A 65 5.79 -10.89 26.33
N LEU A 66 5.47 -9.69 25.83
CA LEU A 66 4.64 -9.51 24.64
C LEU A 66 5.15 -10.27 23.41
N LEU A 67 6.42 -10.08 23.04
CA LEU A 67 7.02 -10.72 21.86
C LEU A 67 7.05 -12.25 22.01
N ALA A 68 7.47 -12.75 23.17
CA ALA A 68 7.55 -14.17 23.44
C ALA A 68 6.16 -14.83 23.45
N ALA A 69 5.15 -14.14 23.97
CA ALA A 69 3.77 -14.60 23.99
C ALA A 69 3.20 -14.71 22.57
N LEU A 70 3.44 -13.71 21.72
CA LEU A 70 3.04 -13.76 20.30
C LEU A 70 3.78 -14.87 19.55
N GLU A 71 5.10 -14.94 19.64
CA GLU A 71 5.92 -15.95 18.95
C GLU A 71 5.48 -17.38 19.31
N HIS A 72 5.35 -17.67 20.61
CA HIS A 72 4.90 -18.98 21.08
C HIS A 72 3.48 -19.31 20.59
N THR A 73 2.58 -18.33 20.61
CA THR A 73 1.18 -18.54 20.19
C THR A 73 1.06 -18.74 18.69
N VAL A 74 1.84 -18.04 17.88
CA VAL A 74 1.88 -18.24 16.42
C VAL A 74 2.45 -19.62 16.07
N LYS A 75 3.51 -20.07 16.76
CA LYS A 75 4.05 -21.43 16.60
C LYS A 75 3.00 -22.48 16.97
N ALA A 76 2.33 -22.31 18.11
CA ALA A 76 1.25 -23.20 18.55
C ALA A 76 0.05 -23.21 17.59
N ALA A 77 -0.29 -22.06 16.98
CA ALA A 77 -1.31 -21.96 15.95
C ALA A 77 -0.92 -22.76 14.70
N ASN A 78 0.32 -22.64 14.23
CA ASN A 78 0.82 -23.43 13.10
C ASN A 78 0.82 -24.94 13.40
N ASP A 79 1.27 -25.34 14.59
CA ASP A 79 1.23 -26.75 15.02
C ASP A 79 -0.21 -27.28 15.11
N ASN A 80 -1.17 -26.42 15.47
CA ASN A 80 -2.59 -26.77 15.45
C ASN A 80 -3.12 -26.96 14.02
N LEU A 81 -2.74 -26.08 13.08
CA LEU A 81 -3.07 -26.26 11.66
C LEU A 81 -2.47 -27.56 11.11
N HIS A 82 -1.22 -27.89 11.48
CA HIS A 82 -0.59 -29.15 11.11
C HIS A 82 -1.44 -30.37 11.54
N ARG A 83 -1.87 -30.39 12.80
CA ARG A 83 -2.72 -31.47 13.34
C ARG A 83 -4.08 -31.55 12.64
N ILE A 84 -4.69 -30.41 12.28
CA ILE A 84 -5.94 -30.38 11.53
C ILE A 84 -5.74 -31.02 10.14
N VAL A 85 -4.70 -30.62 9.42
CA VAL A 85 -4.37 -31.19 8.09
C VAL A 85 -4.02 -32.68 8.17
N GLU A 86 -3.33 -33.12 9.24
CA GLU A 86 -3.01 -34.53 9.46
C GLU A 86 -4.28 -35.37 9.71
N SER A 87 -5.26 -34.80 10.43
CA SER A 87 -6.53 -35.46 10.74
C SER A 87 -7.51 -35.54 9.56
N ASP A 88 -7.46 -34.55 8.66
CA ASP A 88 -8.27 -34.53 7.44
C ASP A 88 -7.40 -34.12 6.22
N PRO A 89 -6.90 -35.10 5.46
CA PRO A 89 -6.12 -34.85 4.26
C PRO A 89 -6.86 -34.06 3.17
N ALA A 90 -8.19 -33.93 3.24
CA ALA A 90 -8.94 -33.08 2.31
C ALA A 90 -8.66 -31.58 2.51
N LEU A 91 -8.10 -31.20 3.68
CA LEU A 91 -7.68 -29.84 4.01
C LEU A 91 -6.22 -29.56 3.61
N GLN A 92 -5.59 -30.45 2.85
CA GLN A 92 -4.24 -30.22 2.32
C GLN A 92 -4.18 -28.96 1.47
N GLY A 93 -3.24 -28.08 1.82
CA GLY A 93 -3.07 -26.79 1.17
C GLY A 93 -3.88 -25.66 1.80
N MET A 94 -4.61 -25.91 2.89
CA MET A 94 -5.13 -24.81 3.71
C MET A 94 -4.00 -24.02 4.35
N GLY A 95 -4.24 -22.73 4.53
CA GLY A 95 -3.36 -21.86 5.29
C GLY A 95 -4.02 -20.50 5.52
N THR A 96 -3.34 -19.63 6.22
CA THR A 96 -3.84 -18.29 6.49
C THR A 96 -2.70 -17.31 6.69
N THR A 97 -2.93 -16.05 6.35
CA THR A 97 -2.09 -14.96 6.83
C THR A 97 -2.36 -14.73 8.32
N LEU A 98 -1.49 -13.98 9.00
CA LEU A 98 -1.76 -13.49 10.33
C LEU A 98 -1.04 -12.18 10.56
N THR A 99 -1.79 -11.13 10.88
CA THR A 99 -1.27 -9.86 11.39
C THR A 99 -1.94 -9.56 12.70
N ALA A 100 -1.18 -9.42 13.78
CA ALA A 100 -1.72 -9.15 15.10
C ALA A 100 -0.88 -8.16 15.90
N MET A 101 -1.54 -7.39 16.74
CA MET A 101 -0.95 -6.38 17.62
C MET A 101 -1.42 -6.61 19.05
N LEU A 102 -0.48 -6.59 20.00
CA LEU A 102 -0.72 -6.87 21.42
C LEU A 102 -0.17 -5.75 22.29
N TRP A 103 -1.02 -5.18 23.16
CA TRP A 103 -0.73 -3.99 23.98
C TRP A 103 -0.38 -4.33 25.43
N ALA A 104 0.67 -3.69 25.94
CA ALA A 104 0.95 -3.53 27.37
C ALA A 104 1.33 -2.07 27.66
N GLY A 105 0.40 -1.30 28.21
CA GLY A 105 0.61 0.14 28.45
C GLY A 105 0.92 0.89 27.15
N ASN A 106 2.10 1.52 27.06
CA ASN A 106 2.57 2.22 25.86
C ASN A 106 3.33 1.32 24.88
N GLN A 107 3.54 0.04 25.19
CA GLN A 107 4.25 -0.87 24.30
C GLN A 107 3.27 -1.72 23.51
N VAL A 108 3.57 -1.89 22.22
CA VAL A 108 2.80 -2.71 21.30
C VAL A 108 3.72 -3.67 20.58
N ALA A 109 3.48 -4.97 20.72
CA ALA A 109 4.13 -5.96 19.92
C ALA A 109 3.30 -6.24 18.67
N LEU A 110 3.95 -6.26 17.50
CA LEU A 110 3.37 -6.61 16.21
C LEU A 110 3.97 -7.93 15.75
N VAL A 111 3.11 -8.86 15.33
CA VAL A 111 3.48 -10.09 14.62
C VAL A 111 2.83 -10.09 13.25
N HIS A 112 3.56 -10.48 12.22
CA HIS A 112 3.08 -10.46 10.85
C HIS A 112 3.61 -11.63 10.02
N ILE A 113 2.72 -12.29 9.30
CA ILE A 113 3.03 -13.25 8.24
C ILE A 113 1.97 -13.23 7.15
N GLY A 114 2.36 -13.03 5.90
CA GLY A 114 1.46 -13.00 4.74
C GLY A 114 1.41 -11.63 4.10
N ASP A 115 0.29 -11.24 3.52
CA ASP A 115 0.10 -9.97 2.82
C ASP A 115 -1.06 -9.12 3.37
N SER A 116 -1.69 -9.57 4.46
CA SER A 116 -2.51 -8.69 5.29
C SER A 116 -1.64 -7.59 5.88
N ARG A 117 -2.19 -6.38 6.04
CA ARG A 117 -1.38 -5.20 6.35
C ARG A 117 -1.78 -4.57 7.66
N ALA A 118 -0.80 -3.99 8.35
CA ALA A 118 -1.04 -3.03 9.41
C ALA A 118 -0.51 -1.64 9.01
N TYR A 119 -1.30 -0.62 9.33
CA TYR A 119 -0.98 0.79 9.13
C TYR A 119 -1.03 1.56 10.45
N LEU A 120 -0.21 2.59 10.57
CA LEU A 120 -0.20 3.58 11.64
C LEU A 120 -0.44 4.97 11.04
N LEU A 121 -1.51 5.64 11.47
CA LEU A 121 -1.72 7.06 11.27
C LEU A 121 -1.22 7.80 12.51
N ARG A 122 -0.15 8.59 12.34
CA ARG A 122 0.46 9.43 13.38
C ARG A 122 0.88 10.76 12.78
N ASP A 123 0.64 11.84 13.51
CA ASP A 123 1.04 13.20 13.11
C ASP A 123 0.61 13.59 11.68
N GLY A 124 -0.58 13.15 11.27
CA GLY A 124 -1.15 13.43 9.96
C GLY A 124 -0.50 12.67 8.79
N SER A 125 0.27 11.62 9.07
CA SER A 125 0.91 10.75 8.05
C SER A 125 0.54 9.28 8.26
N LEU A 126 0.25 8.57 7.18
CA LEU A 126 -0.02 7.12 7.19
C LEU A 126 1.24 6.33 6.85
N PHE A 127 1.57 5.36 7.69
CA PHE A 127 2.71 4.48 7.51
C PHE A 127 2.24 3.03 7.45
N GLN A 128 2.61 2.28 6.42
CA GLN A 128 2.51 0.83 6.47
C GLN A 128 3.61 0.30 7.39
N ILE A 129 3.23 -0.46 8.42
CA ILE A 129 4.16 -0.94 9.46
C ILE A 129 4.47 -2.44 9.36
N THR A 130 3.86 -3.12 8.39
CA THR A 130 4.15 -4.51 7.97
C THR A 130 4.77 -4.52 6.57
N HIS A 131 5.49 -5.59 6.25
CA HIS A 131 6.12 -5.80 4.95
C HIS A 131 5.54 -7.05 4.30
N ASP A 132 4.91 -6.93 3.14
CA ASP A 132 4.15 -8.02 2.54
C ASP A 132 5.06 -9.21 2.16
N HIS A 133 4.63 -10.43 2.49
CA HIS A 133 5.34 -11.65 2.14
C HIS A 133 4.87 -12.22 0.80
N THR A 134 4.82 -11.37 -0.23
CA THR A 134 4.41 -11.74 -1.59
C THR A 134 5.60 -11.82 -2.54
N LEU A 135 5.45 -12.56 -3.64
CA LEU A 135 6.45 -12.63 -4.70
C LEU A 135 6.79 -11.24 -5.24
N VAL A 136 5.76 -10.40 -5.46
CA VAL A 136 5.98 -9.06 -6.03
C VAL A 136 6.72 -8.15 -5.06
N GLN A 137 6.47 -8.26 -3.75
CA GLN A 137 7.23 -7.49 -2.77
C GLN A 137 8.71 -7.89 -2.79
N SER A 138 9.03 -9.18 -2.87
CA SER A 138 10.42 -9.63 -3.03
C SER A 138 11.07 -9.12 -4.32
N LEU A 139 10.32 -9.07 -5.43
CA LEU A 139 10.83 -8.50 -6.69
C LEU A 139 11.08 -6.98 -6.59
N VAL A 140 10.25 -6.26 -5.82
CA VAL A 140 10.46 -4.84 -5.52
C VAL A 140 11.69 -4.64 -4.66
N ASP A 141 11.85 -5.44 -3.61
CA ASP A 141 13.01 -5.38 -2.70
C ASP A 141 14.33 -5.69 -3.43
N GLU A 142 14.29 -6.61 -4.41
CA GLU A 142 15.41 -6.92 -5.31
C GLU A 142 15.67 -5.84 -6.38
N GLY A 143 14.82 -4.81 -6.47
CA GLY A 143 14.90 -3.76 -7.50
C GLY A 143 14.61 -4.26 -8.91
N ARG A 144 13.93 -5.40 -9.05
CA ARG A 144 13.61 -6.03 -10.35
C ARG A 144 12.35 -5.49 -10.98
N ILE A 145 11.42 -5.02 -10.16
CA ILE A 145 10.22 -4.28 -10.58
C ILE A 145 10.04 -3.08 -9.68
N SER A 146 9.38 -2.05 -10.19
CA SER A 146 8.94 -0.91 -9.40
C SER A 146 7.69 -1.24 -8.57
N PRO A 147 7.40 -0.48 -7.49
CA PRO A 147 6.15 -0.61 -6.75
C PRO A 147 4.88 -0.48 -7.62
N ASP A 148 4.90 0.39 -8.63
CA ASP A 148 3.79 0.57 -9.55
C ASP A 148 3.57 -0.65 -10.46
N GLU A 149 4.65 -1.29 -10.90
CA GLU A 149 4.58 -2.56 -11.65
C GLU A 149 4.06 -3.71 -10.78
N ALA A 150 4.46 -3.75 -9.50
CA ALA A 150 3.98 -4.75 -8.55
C ALA A 150 2.45 -4.72 -8.40
N ALA A 151 1.84 -3.54 -8.35
CA ALA A 151 0.39 -3.37 -8.19
C ALA A 151 -0.43 -3.96 -9.36
N SER A 152 0.13 -3.96 -10.58
CA SER A 152 -0.52 -4.51 -11.78
C SER A 152 -0.04 -5.90 -12.17
N HIS A 153 0.89 -6.48 -11.39
CA HIS A 153 1.50 -7.75 -11.72
C HIS A 153 0.49 -8.92 -11.66
N PRO A 154 0.52 -9.87 -12.62
CA PRO A 154 -0.40 -11.01 -12.63
C PRO A 154 -0.31 -11.91 -11.39
N GLN A 155 0.85 -11.96 -10.74
CA GLN A 155 1.13 -12.77 -9.55
C GLN A 155 1.24 -11.93 -8.27
N ARG A 156 0.55 -10.79 -8.19
CA ARG A 156 0.64 -9.89 -7.02
C ARG A 156 0.17 -10.51 -5.71
N SER A 157 -0.82 -11.40 -5.75
CA SER A 157 -1.35 -12.12 -4.58
C SER A 157 -0.64 -13.47 -4.33
N LEU A 158 0.51 -13.73 -4.96
CA LEU A 158 1.25 -14.98 -4.72
C LEU A 158 2.05 -14.86 -3.42
N LEU A 159 1.55 -15.48 -2.36
CA LEU A 159 2.20 -15.55 -1.05
C LEU A 159 3.46 -16.44 -1.06
N LEU A 160 4.51 -15.96 -0.39
CA LEU A 160 5.75 -16.69 -0.12
C LEU A 160 5.80 -17.23 1.32
N ARG A 161 5.13 -16.58 2.27
CA ARG A 161 5.05 -17.01 3.67
C ARG A 161 3.61 -16.91 4.17
N ALA A 162 3.14 -17.94 4.86
CA ALA A 162 1.84 -18.01 5.51
C ALA A 162 1.86 -19.08 6.63
N LEU A 163 0.80 -19.14 7.43
CA LEU A 163 0.57 -20.25 8.37
C LEU A 163 -0.17 -21.36 7.63
N ASP A 164 0.53 -22.40 7.19
CA ASP A 164 -0.05 -23.52 6.43
C ASP A 164 0.12 -24.88 7.15
N GLY A 165 0.60 -24.86 8.39
CA GLY A 165 0.88 -26.06 9.18
C GLY A 165 2.07 -26.86 8.66
N ARG A 166 2.92 -26.31 7.79
CA ARG A 166 4.10 -27.01 7.25
C ARG A 166 5.38 -26.38 7.78
N GLY A 167 6.25 -27.25 8.31
CA GLY A 167 7.59 -26.84 8.74
C GLY A 167 7.59 -25.83 9.87
N GLU A 168 8.75 -25.19 10.06
CA GLU A 168 8.94 -24.12 11.02
C GLU A 168 8.48 -22.78 10.43
N VAL A 169 7.78 -21.98 11.23
CA VAL A 169 7.29 -20.65 10.85
C VAL A 169 8.19 -19.59 11.45
N ASP A 170 8.59 -18.63 10.63
CA ASP A 170 9.38 -17.46 11.01
C ASP A 170 8.58 -16.18 10.71
N PRO A 171 7.72 -15.72 11.64
CA PRO A 171 6.93 -14.52 11.46
C PRO A 171 7.75 -13.27 11.78
N ASP A 172 7.45 -12.17 11.11
CA ASP A 172 8.08 -10.88 11.39
C ASP A 172 7.55 -10.34 12.73
N LEU A 173 8.45 -10.09 13.67
CA LEU A 173 8.14 -9.63 15.03
C LEU A 173 8.80 -8.27 15.30
N SER A 174 8.03 -7.32 15.82
CA SER A 174 8.57 -6.00 16.22
C SER A 174 7.90 -5.44 17.45
N LEU A 175 8.66 -4.72 18.27
CA LEU A 175 8.14 -3.95 19.41
C LEU A 175 8.10 -2.47 19.03
N ARG A 176 6.99 -1.81 19.34
CA ARG A 176 6.71 -0.41 18.99
C ARG A 176 6.17 0.34 20.22
N GLU A 177 6.29 1.65 20.18
CA GLU A 177 5.70 2.54 21.19
C GLU A 177 4.42 3.20 20.64
N ALA A 178 3.33 3.05 21.39
CA ALA A 178 2.05 3.70 21.15
C ALA A 178 1.95 5.02 21.91
N GLN A 179 1.34 6.01 21.26
CA GLN A 179 1.12 7.35 21.76
C GLN A 179 -0.37 7.70 21.66
N VAL A 180 -0.86 8.52 22.60
CA VAL A 180 -2.25 9.00 22.54
C VAL A 180 -2.46 9.74 21.22
N GLY A 181 -3.54 9.40 20.52
CA GLY A 181 -3.88 9.97 19.21
C GLY A 181 -3.39 9.13 18.03
N ASP A 182 -2.59 8.09 18.26
CA ASP A 182 -2.32 7.10 17.22
C ASP A 182 -3.59 6.40 16.78
N ARG A 183 -3.68 6.13 15.48
CA ARG A 183 -4.72 5.28 14.90
C ARG A 183 -4.08 4.16 14.11
N TYR A 184 -4.45 2.93 14.46
CA TYR A 184 -4.01 1.72 13.78
C TYR A 184 -5.12 1.17 12.89
N LEU A 185 -4.74 0.62 11.75
CA LEU A 185 -5.60 -0.16 10.86
C LEU A 185 -4.93 -1.50 10.59
N LEU A 186 -5.61 -2.61 10.83
CA LEU A 186 -5.25 -3.93 10.29
C LEU A 186 -6.26 -4.30 9.21
N CYS A 187 -5.82 -4.87 8.09
CA CYS A 187 -6.73 -5.30 7.03
C CYS A 187 -6.22 -6.50 6.22
N SER A 188 -7.15 -7.28 5.67
CA SER A 188 -6.87 -8.27 4.62
C SER A 188 -6.57 -7.61 3.27
N ASP A 189 -6.05 -8.38 2.32
CA ASP A 189 -5.68 -7.86 1.00
C ASP A 189 -6.92 -7.42 0.20
N GLY A 190 -8.11 -7.94 0.52
CA GLY A 190 -9.37 -7.52 -0.08
C GLY A 190 -9.71 -6.05 0.16
N LEU A 191 -9.15 -5.41 1.19
CA LEU A 191 -9.20 -3.95 1.33
C LEU A 191 -8.10 -3.27 0.48
N SER A 192 -6.84 -3.57 0.76
CA SER A 192 -5.69 -2.85 0.17
C SER A 192 -5.45 -3.14 -1.32
N GLY A 193 -6.05 -4.22 -1.84
CA GLY A 193 -5.99 -4.60 -3.24
C GLY A 193 -6.92 -3.78 -4.14
N VAL A 194 -7.92 -3.10 -3.57
CA VAL A 194 -8.88 -2.26 -4.33
C VAL A 194 -9.00 -0.82 -3.81
N VAL A 195 -8.70 -0.58 -2.52
CA VAL A 195 -8.70 0.76 -1.93
C VAL A 195 -7.25 1.24 -1.79
N THR A 196 -6.94 2.38 -2.39
CA THR A 196 -5.58 2.93 -2.37
C THR A 196 -5.19 3.47 -1.00
N ALA A 197 -3.87 3.56 -0.74
CA ALA A 197 -3.35 4.11 0.51
C ALA A 197 -3.81 5.55 0.79
N GLU A 198 -3.97 6.37 -0.25
CA GLU A 198 -4.47 7.75 -0.14
C GLU A 198 -5.94 7.77 0.30
N THR A 199 -6.74 6.84 -0.22
CA THR A 199 -8.16 6.72 0.15
C THR A 199 -8.29 6.20 1.57
N ILE A 200 -7.47 5.21 1.95
CA ILE A 200 -7.37 4.74 3.34
C ILE A 200 -6.98 5.89 4.27
N PHE A 201 -5.96 6.67 3.91
CA PHE A 201 -5.51 7.84 4.67
C PHE A 201 -6.62 8.86 4.87
N GLN A 202 -7.36 9.21 3.81
CA GLN A 202 -8.50 10.13 3.89
C GLN A 202 -9.56 9.63 4.88
N VAL A 203 -9.97 8.36 4.76
CA VAL A 203 -11.00 7.80 5.66
C VAL A 203 -10.53 7.78 7.11
N LEU A 204 -9.29 7.34 7.36
CA LEU A 204 -8.73 7.29 8.71
C LEU A 204 -8.51 8.69 9.31
N THR A 205 -8.38 9.73 8.49
CA THR A 205 -8.22 11.13 8.94
C THR A 205 -9.56 11.82 9.16
N ASP A 206 -10.52 11.63 8.26
CA ASP A 206 -11.78 12.39 8.25
C ASP A 206 -12.88 11.78 9.15
N VAL A 207 -12.78 10.48 9.47
CA VAL A 207 -13.83 9.75 10.20
C VAL A 207 -13.37 9.45 11.62
N ASP A 208 -13.80 10.25 12.60
CA ASP A 208 -13.35 10.13 14.00
C ASP A 208 -13.75 8.82 14.69
N ASP A 209 -14.87 8.20 14.29
CA ASP A 209 -15.42 7.01 14.95
C ASP A 209 -14.93 5.72 14.29
N PRO A 210 -14.21 4.81 15.00
CA PRO A 210 -13.68 3.57 14.44
C PRO A 210 -14.75 2.72 13.76
N GLU A 211 -15.97 2.67 14.29
CA GLU A 211 -17.05 1.85 13.72
C GLU A 211 -17.52 2.40 12.37
N GLN A 212 -17.61 3.72 12.24
CA GLN A 212 -17.88 4.37 10.96
C GLN A 212 -16.71 4.23 9.99
N ALA A 213 -15.47 4.29 10.47
CA ALA A 213 -14.27 4.13 9.64
C ALA A 213 -14.22 2.73 9.00
N VAL A 214 -14.37 1.65 9.78
CA VAL A 214 -14.41 0.28 9.22
C VAL A 214 -15.59 0.09 8.27
N ARG A 215 -16.75 0.71 8.56
CA ARG A 215 -17.91 0.66 7.67
C ARG A 215 -17.61 1.32 6.33
N GLN A 216 -17.04 2.52 6.34
CA GLN A 216 -16.72 3.28 5.13
C GLN A 216 -15.61 2.62 4.32
N LEU A 217 -14.58 2.04 4.96
CA LEU A 217 -13.52 1.29 4.27
C LEU A 217 -14.09 0.08 3.52
N ILE A 218 -14.95 -0.71 4.16
CA ILE A 218 -15.62 -1.85 3.51
C ILE A 218 -16.53 -1.40 2.37
N ASP A 219 -17.31 -0.33 2.57
CA ASP A 219 -18.18 0.20 1.52
C ASP A 219 -17.37 0.68 0.30
N LEU A 220 -16.20 1.27 0.52
CA LEU A 220 -15.29 1.69 -0.56
C LEU A 220 -14.69 0.49 -1.30
N ALA A 221 -14.26 -0.55 -0.58
CA ALA A 221 -13.76 -1.78 -1.20
C ALA A 221 -14.83 -2.47 -2.05
N ASN A 222 -16.06 -2.54 -1.53
CA ASN A 222 -17.21 -3.06 -2.26
C ASN A 222 -17.58 -2.21 -3.49
N ARG A 223 -17.46 -0.88 -3.41
CA ARG A 223 -17.60 0.02 -4.59
C ARG A 223 -16.49 -0.17 -5.60
N GLY A 224 -15.30 -0.58 -5.17
CA GLY A 224 -14.19 -1.00 -6.01
C GLY A 224 -14.41 -2.34 -6.72
N GLY A 225 -15.57 -2.98 -6.51
CA GLY A 225 -15.97 -4.24 -7.12
C GLY A 225 -15.99 -5.42 -6.15
N GLY A 226 -15.44 -5.29 -4.94
CA GLY A 226 -15.42 -6.33 -3.90
C GLY A 226 -14.97 -7.70 -4.42
N PRO A 227 -13.76 -7.81 -5.03
CA PRO A 227 -13.32 -9.05 -5.65
C PRO A 227 -12.97 -10.15 -4.66
N ASP A 228 -12.75 -9.79 -3.39
CA ASP A 228 -12.36 -10.70 -2.31
C ASP A 228 -13.16 -10.45 -1.03
N ASN A 229 -12.93 -11.30 -0.02
CA ASN A 229 -13.32 -11.05 1.37
C ASN A 229 -12.61 -9.80 1.89
N ILE A 230 -13.34 -8.95 2.61
CA ILE A 230 -12.83 -7.66 3.06
C ILE A 230 -12.97 -7.60 4.58
N THR A 231 -11.84 -7.59 5.26
CA THR A 231 -11.79 -7.54 6.72
C THR A 231 -10.86 -6.45 7.18
N CYS A 232 -11.32 -5.64 8.14
CA CYS A 232 -10.47 -4.65 8.77
C CYS A 232 -10.83 -4.36 10.23
N VAL A 233 -9.82 -3.90 10.96
CA VAL A 233 -9.90 -3.47 12.36
C VAL A 233 -9.27 -2.10 12.46
N VAL A 234 -10.00 -1.13 13.01
CA VAL A 234 -9.49 0.22 13.31
C VAL A 234 -9.43 0.40 14.82
N ALA A 235 -8.33 0.94 15.33
CA ALA A 235 -8.15 1.21 16.75
C ALA A 235 -7.47 2.55 17.02
N ASP A 236 -8.04 3.32 17.95
CA ASP A 236 -7.51 4.60 18.43
C ASP A 236 -6.85 4.41 19.79
N VAL A 237 -5.63 4.90 19.95
CA VAL A 237 -4.95 4.94 21.24
C VAL A 237 -5.46 6.14 22.03
N ILE A 238 -6.07 5.86 23.18
CA ILE A 238 -6.71 6.82 24.05
C ILE A 238 -6.09 6.83 25.45
N ASP A 239 -6.18 7.98 26.10
CA ASP A 239 -5.90 8.11 27.54
C ASP A 239 -7.12 7.65 28.33
N LEU A 240 -7.01 6.49 29.00
CA LEU A 240 -8.09 5.88 29.79
C LEU A 240 -8.47 6.72 31.00
N ASP A 241 -7.56 7.57 31.49
CA ASP A 241 -7.85 8.48 32.61
C ASP A 241 -8.87 9.56 32.19
N ARG A 242 -8.98 9.82 30.87
CA ARG A 242 -9.91 10.81 30.27
C ARG A 242 -11.09 10.16 29.56
N HIS A 243 -10.92 8.94 29.07
CA HIS A 243 -11.92 8.18 28.34
C HIS A 243 -12.03 6.78 28.95
N PRO A 244 -12.96 6.57 29.91
CA PRO A 244 -13.17 5.26 30.50
C PRO A 244 -13.48 4.24 29.39
N PRO A 245 -12.96 3.00 29.47
CA PRO A 245 -13.17 2.02 28.44
C PRO A 245 -14.67 1.76 28.25
N THR A 246 -15.16 1.95 27.03
CA THR A 246 -16.56 1.70 26.65
C THR A 246 -16.82 0.24 26.24
N GLY A 247 -15.81 -0.63 26.25
CA GLY A 247 -15.87 -1.96 25.62
C GLY A 247 -16.37 -3.08 26.53
N GLY A 248 -17.31 -3.88 26.01
CA GLY A 248 -17.65 -5.22 26.50
C GLY A 248 -16.57 -6.26 26.14
N PRO A 249 -16.87 -7.57 26.17
CA PRO A 249 -15.90 -8.60 25.80
C PRO A 249 -15.42 -8.40 24.35
N GLY A 250 -14.16 -8.70 24.06
CA GLY A 250 -13.59 -8.56 22.71
C GLY A 250 -14.42 -9.28 21.64
N GLN A 251 -14.44 -8.71 20.44
CA GLN A 251 -15.32 -9.09 19.35
C GLN A 251 -14.54 -9.86 18.27
N ALA A 252 -15.02 -11.05 17.93
CA ALA A 252 -14.59 -11.75 16.71
C ALA A 252 -15.55 -11.45 15.55
N VAL A 253 -15.01 -11.32 14.33
CA VAL A 253 -15.76 -11.11 13.08
C VAL A 253 -15.25 -12.06 11.98
N GLY A 254 -16.02 -12.22 10.91
CA GLY A 254 -15.68 -13.16 9.83
C GLY A 254 -15.96 -14.60 10.24
N ALA A 255 -15.14 -15.54 9.77
CA ALA A 255 -15.24 -16.97 10.10
C ALA A 255 -15.13 -17.24 11.61
N ALA A 256 -14.26 -16.52 12.32
CA ALA A 256 -14.12 -16.60 13.78
C ALA A 256 -15.32 -16.07 14.59
N ALA A 257 -16.33 -15.45 13.97
CA ALA A 257 -17.54 -15.04 14.68
C ALA A 257 -18.44 -16.23 15.08
N ASN A 258 -18.32 -17.34 14.35
CA ASN A 258 -19.19 -18.52 14.51
C ASN A 258 -18.62 -19.56 15.48
N THR A 259 -17.40 -19.39 15.95
CA THR A 259 -16.74 -20.28 16.90
C THR A 259 -17.09 -19.87 18.33
N LYS A 260 -17.84 -20.72 19.04
CA LYS A 260 -18.13 -20.49 20.47
C LYS A 260 -16.82 -20.57 21.29
N PRO A 261 -16.63 -19.70 22.30
CA PRO A 261 -15.52 -19.84 23.25
C PRO A 261 -15.56 -21.22 23.92
N PRO A 262 -14.41 -21.88 24.15
CA PRO A 262 -14.39 -23.15 24.86
C PRO A 262 -14.83 -22.95 26.32
N GLU A 263 -15.94 -23.59 26.71
CA GLU A 263 -16.31 -23.71 28.13
C GLU A 263 -15.23 -24.54 28.86
N LEU A 264 -14.74 -24.01 29.98
CA LEU A 264 -13.78 -24.68 30.86
C LEU A 264 -14.30 -26.07 31.29
N PRO A 265 -13.47 -27.12 31.28
CA PRO A 265 -13.92 -28.48 31.56
C PRO A 265 -14.22 -28.64 33.05
N GLY A 266 -15.51 -28.66 33.38
CA GLY A 266 -15.99 -28.86 34.74
C GLY A 266 -17.39 -29.48 34.80
N GLY A 267 -17.48 -30.81 34.64
CA GLY A 267 -18.56 -31.62 35.24
C GLY A 267 -19.44 -32.45 34.30
N GLY A 268 -19.16 -33.76 34.22
CA GLY A 268 -20.17 -34.80 33.98
C GLY A 268 -20.23 -35.39 32.55
N PRO A 269 -20.34 -36.73 32.39
CA PRO A 269 -20.28 -37.38 31.09
C PRO A 269 -21.65 -37.46 30.41
N GLY A 270 -21.72 -37.00 29.17
CA GLY A 270 -22.78 -37.37 28.24
C GLY A 270 -23.43 -36.19 27.54
N ALA A 271 -22.97 -35.87 26.34
CA ALA A 271 -23.81 -35.47 25.21
C ALA A 271 -22.94 -35.30 23.96
N ASN A 272 -23.31 -36.03 22.90
CA ASN A 272 -22.82 -35.80 21.53
C ASN A 272 -23.08 -34.34 21.14
N THR A 273 -22.04 -33.56 20.88
CA THR A 273 -22.17 -32.24 20.26
C THR A 273 -21.96 -32.34 18.75
N THR A 274 -23.06 -32.06 18.07
CA THR A 274 -23.32 -32.05 16.64
C THR A 274 -22.53 -30.96 15.90
N VAL A 275 -21.81 -31.37 14.86
CA VAL A 275 -21.30 -30.49 13.79
C VAL A 275 -22.47 -30.05 12.92
N GLN A 276 -23.29 -29.08 13.34
CA GLN A 276 -24.42 -28.61 12.54
C GLN A 276 -24.83 -27.18 12.91
N ASP A 277 -24.48 -26.19 12.09
CA ASP A 277 -25.49 -25.27 11.50
C ASP A 277 -24.96 -24.32 10.40
N THR A 278 -24.15 -24.81 9.44
CA THR A 278 -23.84 -24.02 8.22
C THR A 278 -24.72 -24.48 7.04
N PRO A 279 -25.09 -23.57 6.10
CA PRO A 279 -25.75 -23.94 4.85
C PRO A 279 -24.99 -25.02 4.07
N ALA A 280 -23.64 -24.97 4.11
CA ALA A 280 -22.76 -25.99 3.55
C ALA A 280 -22.87 -27.35 4.28
N GLY A 281 -22.98 -27.35 5.61
CA GLY A 281 -23.22 -28.54 6.42
C GLY A 281 -24.55 -29.25 6.09
N ARG A 282 -25.59 -28.49 5.73
CA ARG A 282 -26.87 -29.06 5.24
C ARG A 282 -26.76 -29.62 3.82
N ALA A 283 -25.97 -28.98 2.95
CA ALA A 283 -25.74 -29.46 1.58
C ALA A 283 -24.92 -30.77 1.53
N ALA A 284 -23.98 -30.94 2.48
CA ALA A 284 -23.19 -32.18 2.60
C ALA A 284 -24.04 -33.38 3.03
N GLN A 285 -25.04 -33.19 3.91
CA GLN A 285 -25.93 -34.26 4.38
C GLN A 285 -26.91 -34.77 3.31
N LEU A 286 -27.20 -33.97 2.28
CA LEU A 286 -28.05 -34.39 1.17
C LEU A 286 -27.32 -35.29 0.15
N ARG A 287 -25.99 -35.43 0.24
CA ARG A 287 -25.20 -36.28 -0.67
C ARG A 287 -24.99 -37.71 -0.14
N ASP A 288 -25.40 -38.02 1.08
CA ASP A 288 -25.11 -39.31 1.74
C ASP A 288 -26.23 -40.38 1.62
N THR A 289 -27.17 -40.21 0.68
CA THR A 289 -28.02 -41.33 0.24
C THR A 289 -27.30 -42.12 -0.85
N ARG A 290 -26.58 -43.18 -0.44
CA ARG A 290 -25.95 -44.16 -1.35
C ARG A 290 -26.98 -44.83 -2.29
N PRO A 291 -26.58 -45.23 -3.52
CA PRO A 291 -27.43 -46.02 -4.42
C PRO A 291 -27.57 -47.47 -3.91
N GLN A 292 -28.79 -48.02 -3.98
CA GLN A 292 -29.01 -49.46 -3.76
C GLN A 292 -28.49 -50.29 -4.95
N PRO A 293 -27.98 -51.52 -4.73
CA PRO A 293 -27.51 -52.41 -5.80
C PRO A 293 -28.68 -53.05 -6.57
N PRO A 294 -28.47 -53.44 -7.85
CA PRO A 294 -29.53 -54.02 -8.68
C PRO A 294 -29.85 -55.46 -8.25
N VAL A 295 -31.13 -55.72 -8.01
CA VAL A 295 -31.67 -57.08 -7.84
C VAL A 295 -31.86 -57.68 -9.24
N ALA A 296 -31.15 -58.77 -9.51
CA ALA A 296 -31.39 -59.63 -10.67
C ALA A 296 -32.66 -60.45 -10.43
N VAL A 297 -33.59 -60.42 -11.38
CA VAL A 297 -34.66 -61.42 -11.53
C VAL A 297 -34.63 -61.94 -12.95
N ASP A 298 -34.32 -63.23 -13.04
CA ASP A 298 -34.39 -64.10 -14.19
C ASP A 298 -35.74 -64.81 -14.10
N GLU A 299 -36.64 -64.66 -15.08
CA GLU A 299 -37.56 -65.73 -15.51
C GLU A 299 -38.44 -65.32 -16.69
N MET A 300 -38.35 -66.14 -17.74
CA MET A 300 -39.15 -66.12 -18.96
C MET A 300 -40.30 -67.13 -18.85
N PRO A 301 -41.47 -66.86 -19.47
CA PRO A 301 -42.30 -67.94 -20.00
C PRO A 301 -42.75 -67.72 -21.46
N PRO A 302 -43.28 -68.78 -22.12
CA PRO A 302 -42.97 -69.15 -23.52
C PRO A 302 -44.00 -68.65 -24.57
N PRO A 303 -43.73 -68.82 -25.89
CA PRO A 303 -44.62 -68.38 -26.95
C PRO A 303 -45.59 -69.49 -27.41
N PRO A 304 -46.66 -69.13 -28.15
CA PRO A 304 -47.24 -70.04 -29.12
C PRO A 304 -47.15 -69.49 -30.56
N ALA A 305 -46.75 -70.38 -31.47
CA ALA A 305 -46.96 -70.33 -32.92
C ALA A 305 -48.39 -70.88 -33.24
N PRO A 306 -48.94 -70.88 -34.49
CA PRO A 306 -48.25 -70.77 -35.78
C PRO A 306 -48.92 -69.91 -36.89
N ALA A 307 -48.16 -69.84 -37.99
CA ALA A 307 -48.32 -69.24 -39.33
C ALA A 307 -49.64 -69.64 -40.09
N PRO A 308 -49.93 -69.23 -41.37
CA PRO A 308 -48.97 -68.82 -42.40
C PRO A 308 -49.42 -67.88 -43.57
N MET A 309 -48.47 -67.66 -44.49
CA MET A 309 -48.56 -67.40 -45.94
C MET A 309 -48.81 -65.97 -46.48
N GLY A 310 -47.86 -65.50 -47.31
CA GLY A 310 -48.14 -64.72 -48.53
C GLY A 310 -47.29 -63.47 -48.77
N ASP A 311 -46.21 -63.60 -49.54
CA ASP A 311 -45.62 -62.53 -50.38
C ASP A 311 -46.56 -62.20 -51.59
N PRO A 312 -46.25 -61.26 -52.51
CA PRO A 312 -45.85 -59.85 -52.39
C PRO A 312 -46.66 -58.94 -53.36
N MET A 313 -46.30 -57.64 -53.42
CA MET A 313 -46.58 -56.66 -54.50
C MET A 313 -47.98 -56.01 -54.65
N GLY A 314 -47.97 -54.67 -54.71
CA GLY A 314 -49.01 -53.85 -55.36
C GLY A 314 -49.02 -52.37 -54.91
N PRO A 315 -48.78 -51.37 -55.79
CA PRO A 315 -48.67 -49.94 -55.45
C PRO A 315 -50.02 -49.16 -55.67
N PRO A 316 -50.09 -47.82 -55.46
CA PRO A 316 -51.15 -47.09 -54.70
C PRO A 316 -52.34 -46.65 -55.60
N PRO A 317 -53.46 -46.01 -55.13
CA PRO A 317 -53.49 -44.64 -54.54
C PRO A 317 -54.64 -44.35 -53.53
N GLY A 318 -54.61 -43.17 -52.89
CA GLY A 318 -55.85 -42.43 -52.60
C GLY A 318 -56.16 -42.03 -51.14
N ALA A 319 -55.77 -40.79 -50.82
CA ALA A 319 -56.54 -39.77 -50.10
C ALA A 319 -56.70 -39.77 -48.55
N ALA A 320 -56.33 -38.60 -48.00
CA ALA A 320 -56.94 -37.85 -46.90
C ALA A 320 -56.42 -38.10 -45.45
N GLN A 321 -55.57 -37.18 -44.95
CA GLN A 321 -56.02 -36.05 -44.10
C GLN A 321 -54.82 -35.22 -43.60
N GLN A 322 -54.97 -33.91 -43.67
CA GLN A 322 -54.03 -32.88 -43.24
C GLN A 322 -54.00 -32.76 -41.72
N ALA A 323 -52.79 -32.69 -41.14
CA ALA A 323 -52.53 -32.17 -39.80
C ALA A 323 -51.85 -30.78 -39.92
N PRO A 324 -52.09 -29.84 -38.99
CA PRO A 324 -51.67 -28.45 -39.15
C PRO A 324 -50.16 -28.26 -38.90
N ALA A 325 -49.58 -27.30 -39.62
CA ALA A 325 -48.18 -26.89 -39.48
C ALA A 325 -47.91 -26.21 -38.11
N PRO A 326 -46.70 -26.38 -37.52
CA PRO A 326 -46.27 -25.61 -36.35
C PRO A 326 -45.89 -24.17 -36.75
N PRO A 327 -46.00 -23.18 -35.83
CA PRO A 327 -45.67 -21.80 -36.14
C PRO A 327 -44.14 -21.60 -36.31
N PRO A 328 -43.71 -20.66 -37.17
CA PRO A 328 -42.28 -20.39 -37.38
C PRO A 328 -41.71 -19.67 -36.16
N ARG A 329 -40.64 -20.24 -35.59
CA ARG A 329 -39.81 -19.59 -34.58
C ARG A 329 -39.04 -18.43 -35.22
N ARG A 330 -39.41 -17.19 -34.86
CA ARG A 330 -38.63 -15.97 -35.17
C ARG A 330 -37.33 -15.97 -34.34
N GLY A 331 -36.27 -16.53 -34.90
CA GLY A 331 -34.90 -16.30 -34.45
C GLY A 331 -34.27 -15.22 -35.32
N GLY A 332 -34.00 -14.03 -34.77
CA GLY A 332 -33.33 -12.98 -35.54
C GLY A 332 -33.40 -11.57 -34.99
N LEU A 333 -33.24 -11.36 -33.68
CA LEU A 333 -32.99 -10.01 -33.14
C LEU A 333 -32.13 -9.97 -31.88
N ARG A 334 -31.89 -11.11 -31.22
CA ARG A 334 -31.16 -11.16 -29.94
C ARG A 334 -29.63 -11.13 -30.08
N ARG A 335 -29.09 -11.42 -31.28
CA ARG A 335 -27.64 -11.36 -31.57
C ARG A 335 -27.17 -9.93 -31.88
N TRP A 336 -28.01 -9.12 -32.53
CA TRP A 336 -27.62 -7.76 -32.91
C TRP A 336 -27.67 -6.78 -31.73
N THR A 337 -28.63 -6.97 -30.81
CA THR A 337 -28.67 -6.23 -29.54
C THR A 337 -27.45 -6.49 -28.68
N TRP A 338 -26.93 -7.72 -28.65
CA TRP A 338 -25.70 -8.05 -27.90
C TRP A 338 -24.45 -7.40 -28.51
N LEU A 339 -24.33 -7.36 -29.83
CA LEU A 339 -23.21 -6.70 -30.50
C LEU A 339 -23.21 -5.18 -30.30
N VAL A 340 -24.38 -4.54 -30.30
CA VAL A 340 -24.51 -3.10 -30.03
C VAL A 340 -24.18 -2.76 -28.56
N VAL A 341 -24.60 -3.61 -27.61
CA VAL A 341 -24.27 -3.45 -26.19
C VAL A 341 -22.77 -3.65 -25.94
N VAL A 342 -22.15 -4.68 -26.52
CA VAL A 342 -20.71 -4.93 -26.38
C VAL A 342 -19.89 -3.79 -27.03
N ALA A 343 -20.29 -3.32 -28.21
CA ALA A 343 -19.62 -2.17 -28.84
C ALA A 343 -19.78 -0.89 -28.01
N GLY A 344 -20.95 -0.66 -27.41
CA GLY A 344 -21.17 0.46 -26.49
C GLY A 344 -20.31 0.39 -25.23
N VAL A 345 -20.20 -0.80 -24.62
CA VAL A 345 -19.37 -1.02 -23.42
C VAL A 345 -17.89 -0.87 -23.74
N VAL A 346 -17.43 -1.32 -24.91
CA VAL A 346 -16.03 -1.12 -25.35
C VAL A 346 -15.73 0.36 -25.60
N VAL A 347 -16.62 1.09 -26.25
CA VAL A 347 -16.42 2.54 -26.47
C VAL A 347 -16.43 3.31 -25.15
N VAL A 348 -17.36 3.00 -24.23
CA VAL A 348 -17.39 3.62 -22.89
C VAL A 348 -16.16 3.21 -22.07
N GLY A 349 -15.70 1.95 -22.16
CA GLY A 349 -14.50 1.48 -21.49
C GLY A 349 -13.21 2.11 -22.03
N VAL A 350 -13.12 2.37 -23.34
CA VAL A 350 -11.99 3.07 -23.95
C VAL A 350 -12.02 4.56 -23.63
N VAL A 351 -13.20 5.19 -23.60
CA VAL A 351 -13.35 6.61 -23.20
C VAL A 351 -13.11 6.79 -21.70
N ALA A 352 -13.61 5.90 -20.85
CA ALA A 352 -13.40 5.92 -19.40
C ALA A 352 -11.95 5.54 -19.05
N GLY A 353 -11.40 4.51 -19.68
CA GLY A 353 -10.00 4.11 -19.55
C GLY A 353 -9.06 5.22 -20.03
N GLY A 354 -9.34 5.86 -21.16
CA GLY A 354 -8.60 7.02 -21.65
C GLY A 354 -8.72 8.24 -20.72
N PHE A 355 -9.89 8.46 -20.11
CA PHE A 355 -10.10 9.55 -19.16
C PHE A 355 -9.38 9.31 -17.81
N VAL A 356 -9.37 8.08 -17.32
CA VAL A 356 -8.62 7.65 -16.12
C VAL A 356 -7.11 7.72 -16.36
N LEU A 357 -6.64 7.26 -17.53
CA LEU A 357 -5.23 7.37 -17.93
C LEU A 357 -4.79 8.84 -18.03
N LEU A 358 -5.66 9.72 -18.55
CA LEU A 358 -5.38 11.16 -18.67
C LEU A 358 -5.52 11.93 -17.35
N GLN A 359 -6.29 11.44 -16.36
CA GLN A 359 -6.44 12.09 -15.06
C GLN A 359 -5.31 11.71 -14.09
N ASN A 360 -4.85 10.45 -14.07
CA ASN A 360 -3.79 10.01 -13.16
C ASN A 360 -2.43 10.64 -13.51
N VAL A 361 -2.19 10.91 -14.78
CA VAL A 361 -0.94 11.49 -15.33
C VAL A 361 -0.81 13.00 -15.05
N ARG A 362 -1.86 13.69 -14.55
CA ARG A 362 -1.92 15.17 -14.45
C ARG A 362 -1.44 15.78 -13.13
N ASN A 363 -1.14 14.99 -12.10
CA ASN A 363 -0.87 15.51 -10.76
C ASN A 363 0.58 15.35 -10.27
N GLY A 364 1.45 14.66 -11.01
CA GLY A 364 2.86 14.59 -10.70
C GLY A 364 3.57 15.93 -10.91
N TYR A 365 4.54 16.23 -10.05
CA TYR A 365 5.52 17.30 -10.27
C TYR A 365 6.86 16.66 -10.56
N TYR A 366 7.63 17.28 -11.44
CA TYR A 366 9.00 16.87 -11.68
C TYR A 366 9.89 18.09 -11.88
N ILE A 367 11.14 17.97 -11.45
CA ILE A 367 12.16 18.98 -11.66
C ILE A 367 12.93 18.61 -12.92
N GLY A 368 13.20 19.60 -13.76
CA GLY A 368 14.06 19.46 -14.93
C GLY A 368 14.95 20.68 -15.14
N GLU A 369 15.81 20.60 -16.15
CA GLU A 369 16.63 21.72 -16.60
C GLU A 369 15.97 22.45 -17.78
N GLU A 370 16.00 23.78 -17.75
CA GLU A 370 15.76 24.58 -18.95
C GLU A 370 16.71 25.77 -19.00
N GLY A 371 17.58 25.80 -20.02
CA GLY A 371 18.54 26.89 -20.22
C GLY A 371 19.46 27.12 -19.01
N GLY A 372 19.94 26.03 -18.38
CA GLY A 372 20.82 26.07 -17.22
C GLY A 372 20.14 26.39 -15.88
N ARG A 373 18.81 26.57 -15.87
CA ARG A 373 18.01 26.84 -14.68
C ARG A 373 17.23 25.61 -14.26
N VAL A 374 17.06 25.45 -12.96
CA VAL A 374 16.17 24.45 -12.38
C VAL A 374 14.74 24.93 -12.57
N VAL A 375 13.91 24.13 -13.24
CA VAL A 375 12.50 24.44 -13.52
C VAL A 375 11.62 23.33 -12.98
N LEU A 376 10.58 23.71 -12.24
CA LEU A 376 9.54 22.79 -11.82
C LEU A 376 8.44 22.70 -12.87
N TYR A 377 8.15 21.48 -13.28
CA TYR A 377 7.08 21.12 -14.20
C TYR A 377 5.97 20.36 -13.47
N ARG A 378 4.75 20.53 -13.96
CA ARG A 378 3.57 19.75 -13.57
C ARG A 378 3.15 18.87 -14.74
N GLY A 379 3.00 17.58 -14.49
CA GLY A 379 2.66 16.56 -15.49
C GLY A 379 3.65 15.40 -15.47
N THR A 380 3.73 14.69 -16.60
CA THR A 380 4.62 13.53 -16.78
C THR A 380 5.83 13.87 -17.67
N THR A 381 6.91 13.11 -17.50
CA THR A 381 8.12 13.12 -18.32
C THR A 381 7.95 12.37 -19.64
N GLN A 382 6.82 11.67 -19.87
CA GLN A 382 6.57 10.92 -21.11
C GLN A 382 6.17 11.83 -22.28
N GLU A 383 6.96 11.80 -23.35
CA GLU A 383 6.64 12.47 -24.61
C GLU A 383 5.65 11.63 -25.42
N VAL A 384 4.42 12.12 -25.58
CA VAL A 384 3.43 11.53 -26.50
C VAL A 384 3.45 12.33 -27.81
N PRO A 385 3.63 11.70 -28.98
CA PRO A 385 3.70 12.40 -30.26
C PRO A 385 2.47 13.30 -30.49
N GLY A 386 2.69 14.62 -30.55
CA GLY A 386 1.64 15.62 -30.82
C GLY A 386 0.92 16.19 -29.59
N LEU A 387 1.24 15.77 -28.36
CA LEU A 387 0.63 16.27 -27.12
C LEU A 387 1.70 16.64 -26.09
N ASN A 388 1.86 17.94 -25.82
CA ASN A 388 2.66 18.40 -24.67
C ASN A 388 1.84 18.22 -23.38
N LEU A 389 2.16 17.19 -22.61
CA LEU A 389 1.45 16.83 -21.36
C LEU A 389 2.06 17.47 -20.10
N SER A 390 3.15 18.22 -20.25
CA SER A 390 3.79 18.96 -19.16
C SER A 390 3.55 20.47 -19.27
N ARG A 391 3.39 21.14 -18.13
CA ARG A 391 3.25 22.59 -18.02
C ARG A 391 4.21 23.10 -16.95
N LYS A 392 4.95 24.17 -17.26
CA LYS A 392 5.77 24.86 -16.24
C LYS A 392 4.89 25.37 -15.11
N GLU A 393 5.32 25.14 -13.87
CA GLU A 393 4.61 25.62 -12.71
C GLU A 393 4.71 27.15 -12.62
N LYS A 394 3.64 27.81 -12.14
CA LYS A 394 3.55 29.28 -12.12
C LYS A 394 4.51 29.92 -11.12
N LYS A 395 4.82 29.21 -10.03
CA LYS A 395 5.71 29.66 -8.96
C LYS A 395 7.08 29.01 -9.14
N GLN A 396 8.04 29.80 -9.63
CA GLN A 396 9.46 29.44 -9.73
C GLN A 396 10.26 30.23 -8.68
N PRO A 397 11.43 29.73 -8.24
CA PRO A 397 12.26 30.44 -7.27
C PRO A 397 12.71 31.80 -7.83
N THR A 398 12.68 32.81 -6.97
CA THR A 398 13.17 34.16 -7.27
C THR A 398 14.13 34.58 -6.14
N PRO A 399 15.46 34.62 -6.39
CA PRO A 399 16.15 34.48 -7.68
C PRO A 399 16.16 33.02 -8.24
N PRO A 400 16.36 32.83 -9.57
CA PRO A 400 16.42 31.49 -10.17
C PRO A 400 17.60 30.68 -9.64
N ILE A 401 17.36 29.38 -9.36
CA ILE A 401 18.42 28.44 -8.99
C ILE A 401 19.08 27.92 -10.29
N MET A 402 20.39 28.09 -10.41
CA MET A 402 21.14 27.54 -11.55
C MET A 402 21.52 26.09 -11.28
N VAL A 403 21.45 25.23 -12.29
CA VAL A 403 21.89 23.84 -12.17
C VAL A 403 23.37 23.79 -11.77
N ALA A 404 24.19 24.68 -12.30
CA ALA A 404 25.61 24.78 -11.94
C ALA A 404 25.88 25.04 -10.44
N ASP A 405 24.91 25.62 -9.73
CA ASP A 405 25.04 25.91 -8.30
C ASP A 405 24.71 24.67 -7.44
N LEU A 406 24.18 23.58 -8.00
CA LEU A 406 23.83 22.36 -7.26
C LEU A 406 25.01 21.37 -7.12
N PRO A 407 25.01 20.47 -6.11
CA PRO A 407 25.95 19.34 -6.02
C PRO A 407 25.94 18.46 -7.28
N GLN A 408 27.05 17.79 -7.61
CA GLN A 408 27.18 17.02 -8.87
C GLN A 408 26.08 15.97 -9.04
N ASP A 409 25.72 15.26 -7.96
CA ASP A 409 24.67 14.23 -7.99
C ASP A 409 23.30 14.85 -8.32
N LEU A 410 22.98 15.99 -7.72
CA LEU A 410 21.75 16.74 -7.99
C LEU A 410 21.75 17.37 -9.38
N GLN A 411 22.91 17.79 -9.91
CA GLN A 411 23.01 18.26 -11.30
C GLN A 411 22.59 17.18 -12.28
N GLN A 412 23.05 15.95 -12.05
CA GLN A 412 22.70 14.83 -12.91
C GLN A 412 21.22 14.47 -12.80
N GLN A 413 20.66 14.43 -11.59
CA GLN A 413 19.23 14.19 -11.37
C GLN A 413 18.35 15.26 -12.04
N VAL A 414 18.70 16.55 -11.92
CA VAL A 414 17.95 17.63 -12.58
C VAL A 414 18.03 17.53 -14.11
N ARG A 415 19.17 17.10 -14.67
CA ARG A 415 19.35 16.86 -16.11
C ARG A 415 18.54 15.67 -16.61
N GLU A 416 18.52 14.59 -15.84
CA GLU A 416 17.77 13.37 -16.13
C GLU A 416 16.27 13.51 -15.85
N THR A 417 15.89 14.61 -15.21
CA THR A 417 14.55 14.89 -14.66
C THR A 417 14.15 13.90 -13.57
N TYR A 418 13.60 14.39 -12.47
CA TYR A 418 13.15 13.52 -11.38
C TYR A 418 11.85 14.03 -10.77
N THR A 419 11.03 13.09 -10.31
CA THR A 419 9.72 13.35 -9.73
C THR A 419 9.84 13.85 -8.29
N VAL A 420 8.92 14.74 -7.89
CA VAL A 420 8.84 15.29 -6.53
C VAL A 420 7.40 15.30 -6.04
N ASP A 421 7.23 15.06 -4.75
CA ASP A 421 5.91 14.91 -4.11
C ASP A 421 5.13 16.23 -4.01
N GLY A 422 5.80 17.37 -4.13
CA GLY A 422 5.15 18.68 -4.19
C GLY A 422 6.09 19.88 -4.37
N PRO A 423 5.54 21.03 -4.84
CA PRO A 423 6.33 22.21 -5.17
C PRO A 423 7.05 22.83 -3.97
N GLU A 424 6.42 22.90 -2.80
CA GLU A 424 7.01 23.57 -1.63
C GLU A 424 8.16 22.77 -1.02
N GLN A 425 8.00 21.45 -0.89
CA GLN A 425 9.07 20.57 -0.42
C GLN A 425 10.23 20.53 -1.40
N ALA A 426 9.93 20.47 -2.71
CA ALA A 426 10.92 20.52 -3.77
C ALA A 426 11.81 21.77 -3.69
N TRP A 427 11.22 22.96 -3.53
CA TRP A 427 11.98 24.19 -3.38
C TRP A 427 12.78 24.24 -2.09
N LYS A 428 12.18 23.85 -0.96
CA LYS A 428 12.89 23.81 0.33
C LYS A 428 14.10 22.87 0.29
N ALA A 429 13.95 21.70 -0.33
CA ALA A 429 15.04 20.74 -0.49
C ALA A 429 16.15 21.31 -1.39
N LEU A 430 15.80 21.84 -2.57
CA LEU A 430 16.76 22.44 -3.50
C LEU A 430 17.50 23.63 -2.88
N GLU A 431 16.79 24.56 -2.23
CA GLU A 431 17.38 25.73 -1.58
C GLU A 431 18.40 25.35 -0.50
N SER A 432 18.09 24.31 0.29
CA SER A 432 19.01 23.80 1.31
C SER A 432 20.25 23.13 0.71
N ALA A 433 20.13 22.60 -0.51
CA ALA A 433 21.18 21.88 -1.20
C ALA A 433 22.09 22.77 -2.05
N VAL A 434 21.73 24.02 -2.35
CA VAL A 434 22.53 24.92 -3.21
C VAL A 434 23.94 25.13 -2.63
N CYS A 435 24.96 24.94 -3.48
CA CYS A 435 26.33 25.29 -3.14
C CYS A 435 26.50 26.81 -3.13
N LYS A 436 26.98 27.32 -2.01
CA LYS A 436 27.23 28.73 -1.78
C LYS A 436 28.64 29.11 -2.24
N TYR A 437 28.78 30.35 -2.66
CA TYR A 437 30.02 30.95 -3.13
C TYR A 437 30.50 31.93 -2.08
N SER A 438 31.74 31.78 -1.62
CA SER A 438 32.32 32.68 -0.62
C SER A 438 33.54 33.39 -1.17
N LEU A 439 33.68 34.68 -0.83
CA LEU A 439 34.90 35.44 -1.09
C LEU A 439 35.88 35.18 0.06
N VAL A 440 37.08 34.71 -0.28
CA VAL A 440 38.09 34.29 0.69
C VAL A 440 39.46 34.85 0.31
N GLU A 441 40.34 34.96 1.29
CA GLU A 441 41.75 35.24 1.02
C GLU A 441 42.46 33.95 0.58
N SER A 442 43.13 34.01 -0.56
CA SER A 442 43.99 32.94 -1.07
C SER A 442 45.27 33.55 -1.66
N GLY A 443 46.42 33.25 -1.04
CA GLY A 443 47.71 33.79 -1.49
C GLY A 443 47.80 35.32 -1.45
N GLY A 444 47.14 35.97 -0.48
CA GLY A 444 47.11 37.44 -0.35
C GLY A 444 46.15 38.17 -1.30
N LYS A 445 45.43 37.42 -2.15
CA LYS A 445 44.45 37.95 -3.10
C LYS A 445 43.03 37.45 -2.77
N VAL A 446 42.02 38.17 -3.25
CA VAL A 446 40.62 37.74 -3.13
C VAL A 446 40.35 36.61 -4.12
N ALA A 447 39.77 35.51 -3.65
CA ALA A 447 39.32 34.39 -4.48
C ALA A 447 37.86 34.03 -4.18
N ILE A 448 37.14 33.56 -5.21
CA ILE A 448 35.81 32.98 -5.10
C ILE A 448 35.98 31.47 -4.89
N VAL A 449 35.47 30.97 -3.78
CA VAL A 449 35.46 29.54 -3.45
C VAL A 449 34.02 29.05 -3.34
N ARG A 450 33.71 27.97 -4.05
CA ARG A 450 32.42 27.27 -4.00
C ARG A 450 32.45 26.21 -2.91
N GLY A 451 31.36 26.07 -2.15
CA GLY A 451 31.17 24.98 -1.20
C GLY A 451 32.03 25.05 0.06
N ARG A 452 32.53 26.24 0.44
CA ARG A 452 33.33 26.41 1.67
C ARG A 452 32.47 26.10 2.90
N GLY A 453 32.87 25.10 3.69
CA GLY A 453 32.16 24.71 4.91
C GLY A 453 30.81 24.02 4.68
N GLN A 454 30.59 23.45 3.49
CA GLN A 454 29.40 22.69 3.14
C GLN A 454 29.75 21.21 2.92
N ASP A 455 29.08 20.31 3.64
CA ASP A 455 29.33 18.87 3.52
C ASP A 455 28.81 18.28 2.20
N ASN A 456 27.78 18.91 1.63
CA ASN A 456 27.15 18.48 0.39
C ASN A 456 27.80 19.06 -0.88
N CYS A 457 28.85 19.88 -0.75
CA CYS A 457 29.50 20.57 -1.86
C CYS A 457 31.02 20.46 -1.77
N ARG A 458 31.65 19.90 -2.80
CA ARG A 458 33.12 19.86 -2.85
C ARG A 458 33.70 21.27 -2.94
N GLN A 459 34.53 21.62 -1.95
CA GLN A 459 35.20 22.91 -1.92
C GLN A 459 36.15 23.07 -3.12
N THR A 460 35.90 24.10 -3.94
CA THR A 460 36.67 24.36 -5.16
C THR A 460 36.87 25.86 -5.37
N THR A 461 38.09 26.25 -5.75
CA THR A 461 38.38 27.64 -6.14
C THR A 461 37.89 27.86 -7.56
N VAL A 462 36.93 28.77 -7.72
CA VAL A 462 36.29 29.07 -9.02
C VAL A 462 37.07 30.14 -9.76
N GLN A 463 37.49 31.18 -9.05
CA GLN A 463 38.23 32.30 -9.62
C GLN A 463 39.15 32.90 -8.56
N THR A 464 40.40 33.17 -8.93
CA THR A 464 41.30 34.03 -8.14
C THR A 464 41.36 35.38 -8.83
N SER A 465 41.05 36.45 -8.11
CA SER A 465 41.14 37.81 -8.63
C SER A 465 42.55 38.36 -8.49
N ASP A 466 42.87 39.44 -9.21
CA ASP A 466 44.10 40.20 -9.01
C ASP A 466 44.00 41.27 -7.92
N ILE A 467 42.96 41.24 -7.09
CA ILE A 467 42.73 42.20 -6.01
C ILE A 467 43.50 41.72 -4.77
N PRO A 468 44.55 42.44 -4.32
CA PRO A 468 45.20 42.12 -3.06
C PRO A 468 44.28 42.48 -1.90
N VAL A 469 44.14 41.59 -0.92
CA VAL A 469 43.24 41.82 0.24
C VAL A 469 43.70 43.05 1.04
N GLY A 470 45.01 43.30 1.11
CA GLY A 470 45.58 44.47 1.79
C GLY A 470 45.32 45.82 1.11
N GLU A 471 44.80 45.84 -0.12
CA GLU A 471 44.41 47.08 -0.82
C GLU A 471 42.93 47.45 -0.65
N LEU A 472 42.15 46.58 -0.02
CA LEU A 472 40.73 46.80 0.25
C LEU A 472 40.52 47.66 1.50
N PRO A 473 39.34 48.32 1.62
CA PRO A 473 38.91 48.90 2.90
C PRO A 473 38.97 47.88 4.04
N GLY A 474 39.36 48.33 5.24
CA GLY A 474 39.56 47.47 6.40
C GLY A 474 38.35 46.61 6.77
N SER A 475 37.14 47.12 6.57
CA SER A 475 35.89 46.39 6.76
C SER A 475 35.77 45.20 5.82
N ASP A 476 36.11 45.41 4.55
CA ASP A 476 35.98 44.40 3.49
C ASP A 476 37.06 43.33 3.63
N ALA A 477 38.31 43.74 3.90
CA ALA A 477 39.42 42.84 4.17
C ALA A 477 39.12 41.92 5.38
N THR A 478 38.54 42.49 6.45
CA THR A 478 38.16 41.72 7.65
C THR A 478 37.06 40.72 7.34
N ALA A 479 36.01 41.14 6.62
CA ALA A 479 34.90 40.26 6.26
C ALA A 479 35.34 39.10 5.34
N ILE A 480 36.28 39.33 4.43
CA ILE A 480 36.88 38.28 3.59
C ILE A 480 37.74 37.33 4.42
N GLY A 481 38.57 37.86 5.33
CA GLY A 481 39.41 37.05 6.22
C GLY A 481 38.60 36.15 7.16
N LYS A 482 37.45 36.64 7.64
CA LYS A 482 36.50 35.86 8.46
C LYS A 482 35.60 34.93 7.66
N GLY A 483 35.55 35.07 6.32
CA GLY A 483 34.67 34.31 5.45
C GLY A 483 33.19 34.67 5.61
N GLU A 484 32.89 35.91 6.00
CA GLU A 484 31.51 36.41 6.22
C GLU A 484 30.78 36.76 4.91
N MET A 485 31.50 36.80 3.79
CA MET A 485 30.94 37.12 2.47
C MET A 485 30.54 35.85 1.70
N THR A 486 29.29 35.42 1.87
CA THR A 486 28.73 34.24 1.21
C THR A 486 27.51 34.59 0.35
N PHE A 487 27.43 34.03 -0.84
CA PHE A 487 26.43 34.32 -1.87
C PHE A 487 25.80 33.04 -2.42
N ILE A 488 24.55 33.15 -2.86
CA ILE A 488 23.84 32.12 -3.62
C ILE A 488 24.00 32.48 -5.11
N GLY A 489 24.68 31.60 -5.85
CA GLY A 489 25.01 31.80 -7.26
C GLY A 489 26.34 32.51 -7.52
N GLN A 490 27.07 32.03 -8.52
CA GLN A 490 28.37 32.57 -8.91
C GLN A 490 28.30 34.05 -9.32
N ALA A 491 27.26 34.44 -10.07
CA ALA A 491 27.11 35.80 -10.58
C ALA A 491 27.05 36.87 -9.47
N ALA A 492 26.41 36.55 -8.34
CA ALA A 492 26.33 37.44 -7.18
C ALA A 492 27.71 37.62 -6.52
N ALA A 493 28.50 36.55 -6.43
CA ALA A 493 29.88 36.63 -5.93
C ALA A 493 30.79 37.45 -6.87
N GLU A 494 30.63 37.30 -8.19
CA GLU A 494 31.36 38.09 -9.20
C GLU A 494 30.95 39.57 -9.21
N GLU A 495 29.67 39.87 -8.98
CA GLU A 495 29.20 41.24 -8.80
C GLU A 495 29.80 41.87 -7.55
N LYS A 496 29.82 41.14 -6.42
CA LYS A 496 30.49 41.64 -5.22
C LYS A 496 31.98 41.84 -5.44
N LEU A 497 32.63 40.95 -6.18
CA LEU A 497 34.04 41.09 -6.53
C LEU A 497 34.30 42.37 -7.37
N ARG A 498 33.39 42.71 -8.30
CA ARG A 498 33.45 43.97 -9.06
C ARG A 498 33.22 45.19 -8.17
N GLU A 499 32.32 45.11 -7.20
CA GLU A 499 32.11 46.16 -6.19
C GLU A 499 33.38 46.39 -5.36
N LEU A 500 34.03 45.30 -4.91
CA LEU A 500 35.30 45.36 -4.18
C LEU A 500 36.41 46.01 -5.01
N SER A 501 36.51 45.69 -6.30
CA SER A 501 37.47 46.37 -7.19
C SER A 501 37.18 47.87 -7.28
N THR A 502 35.91 48.25 -7.38
CA THR A 502 35.51 49.67 -7.45
C THR A 502 35.85 50.40 -6.16
N ARG A 503 35.58 49.78 -4.99
CA ARG A 503 35.92 50.32 -3.67
C ARG A 503 37.43 50.44 -3.46
N ARG A 504 38.21 49.45 -3.92
CA ARG A 504 39.69 49.55 -3.96
C ARG A 504 40.14 50.76 -4.79
N ASP A 505 39.60 50.93 -5.99
CA ASP A 505 40.00 52.02 -6.88
C ASP A 505 39.61 53.41 -6.32
N GLN A 506 38.51 53.48 -5.57
CA GLN A 506 38.13 54.66 -4.78
C GLN A 506 39.09 54.94 -3.61
N CYS A 507 39.76 53.94 -3.04
CA CYS A 507 40.84 54.19 -2.06
C CYS A 507 42.12 54.75 -2.71
N ARG A 508 42.30 54.57 -4.03
CA ARG A 508 43.46 55.11 -4.77
C ARG A 508 43.29 56.58 -5.16
N SER A 509 42.06 57.08 -5.21
CA SER A 509 41.72 58.49 -5.51
C SER A 509 40.80 59.00 -4.40
N PRO A 510 41.25 59.88 -3.49
CA PRO A 510 40.60 60.13 -2.20
C PRO A 510 39.12 60.51 -2.34
N ASP A 511 38.24 59.53 -2.16
CA ASP A 511 36.81 59.70 -2.03
C ASP A 511 36.46 59.80 -0.54
N PRO A 512 35.94 60.95 -0.05
CA PRO A 512 35.64 61.15 1.38
C PRO A 512 34.52 60.24 1.93
N ARG A 513 33.90 59.40 1.08
CA ARG A 513 32.84 58.45 1.47
C ARG A 513 33.36 57.12 2.01
N ILE A 514 34.64 56.78 1.82
CA ILE A 514 35.25 55.56 2.37
C ILE A 514 36.19 55.95 3.52
N GLN A 515 35.81 55.63 4.75
CA GLN A 515 36.51 56.09 5.96
C GLN A 515 37.64 55.14 6.41
N ASP A 516 37.72 53.94 5.87
CA ASP A 516 38.58 52.85 6.33
C ASP A 516 39.56 52.33 5.27
N CYS A 517 39.96 53.18 4.32
CA CYS A 517 41.00 52.84 3.34
C CYS A 517 42.37 52.58 4.00
N PRO A 518 43.20 51.68 3.45
CA PRO A 518 44.53 51.39 3.96
C PRO A 518 45.48 52.60 3.82
N SER A 519 46.47 52.70 4.71
CA SER A 519 47.35 53.88 4.86
C SER A 519 48.22 54.22 3.64
N ASN A 520 48.39 53.28 2.71
CA ASN A 520 49.08 53.44 1.43
C ASN A 520 48.14 53.88 0.27
N GLY A 521 46.85 54.12 0.53
CA GLY A 521 45.86 54.43 -0.49
C GLY A 521 45.58 53.26 -1.44
N GLY A 522 45.72 52.02 -0.98
CA GLY A 522 45.45 50.82 -1.79
C GLY A 522 46.49 50.58 -2.90
N LYS A 523 47.76 50.93 -2.64
CA LYS A 523 48.89 50.68 -3.55
C LYS A 523 49.89 49.72 -2.90
N SER A 524 50.04 48.52 -3.47
CA SER A 524 51.14 47.61 -3.15
C SER A 524 52.48 48.10 -3.69
#